data_AF-A0A9D4IP34-F1
#
_entry.id   AF-A0A9D4IP34-F1
#
_cell.length_a   1.000
_cell.length_b   1.000
_cell.length_c   1.000
_cell.angle_alpha   90.00
_cell.angle_beta   90.00
_cell.angle_gamma   90.00
#
_symmetry.space_group_name_H-M   'P 1'
#
loop_
_entity.id
_entity.type
_entity.pdbx_description
1 polymer ?
#
loop_
_entity_poly.entity_id
_entity_poly.type
_entity_poly.pdbx_seq_one_letter_code
_entity_poly.pdbx_strand_id
1 'polypeptide(L)'
;MFKNASNDYWENTWRQELATQSTMKYLQVQHPVVDNPHNLWKSIRPRQHQVQRAEIKAWLITGTFILQSNAMKYNKSDVSATCKLCGVNDETREHLLGRCSALSQLREENFTRLRAITCISDDNKLQPSHKTLIC
;
A
#
# COMPACT_ATOMS: atom_id res chain seq x y z
N MET A 1 -27.61 3.73 18.73
CA MET A 1 -26.82 3.10 19.81
C MET A 1 -26.13 1.79 19.38
N PHE A 2 -26.79 0.85 18.70
CA PHE A 2 -26.17 -0.43 18.30
C PHE A 2 -24.98 -0.36 17.34
N LYS A 3 -24.95 0.62 16.41
CA LYS A 3 -23.84 0.76 15.45
C LYS A 3 -22.48 1.00 16.12
N ASN A 4 -22.45 1.81 17.17
CA ASN A 4 -21.19 2.20 17.82
C ASN A 4 -20.57 1.01 18.56
N ALA A 5 -21.36 0.25 19.32
CA ALA A 5 -20.88 -0.93 20.03
C ALA A 5 -20.34 -2.02 19.08
N SER A 6 -20.97 -2.21 17.92
CA SER A 6 -20.47 -3.14 16.90
C SER A 6 -19.19 -2.63 16.25
N ASN A 7 -19.10 -1.33 15.97
CA ASN A 7 -17.91 -0.72 15.37
C ASN A 7 -16.70 -0.80 16.33
N ASP A 8 -16.92 -0.53 17.62
CA ASP A 8 -15.88 -0.62 18.65
C ASP A 8 -15.33 -2.04 18.79
N TYR A 9 -16.21 -3.06 18.72
CA TYR A 9 -15.79 -4.46 18.73
C TYR A 9 -14.84 -4.77 17.56
N TRP A 10 -15.26 -4.47 16.33
CA TRP A 10 -14.46 -4.76 15.13
C TRP A 10 -13.16 -3.97 15.09
N GLU A 11 -13.18 -2.70 15.54
CA GLU A 11 -11.96 -1.90 15.60
C GLU A 11 -10.96 -2.47 16.61
N ASN A 12 -11.44 -2.95 17.77
CA ASN A 12 -10.58 -3.58 18.76
C ASN A 12 -10.01 -4.91 18.29
N THR A 13 -10.82 -5.78 17.67
CA THR A 13 -10.35 -7.03 17.06
C THR A 13 -9.29 -6.75 15.98
N TRP A 14 -9.56 -5.80 15.10
CA TRP A 14 -8.61 -5.37 14.07
C TRP A 14 -7.28 -4.86 14.64
N ARG A 15 -7.32 -4.05 15.71
CA ARG A 15 -6.11 -3.57 16.40
C ARG A 15 -5.31 -4.71 17.02
N GLN A 16 -5.98 -5.71 17.60
CA GLN A 16 -5.33 -6.89 18.17
C GLN A 16 -4.65 -7.72 17.08
N GLU A 17 -5.31 -7.96 15.96
CA GLU A 17 -4.72 -8.67 14.81
C GLU A 17 -3.52 -7.92 14.24
N LEU A 18 -3.63 -6.60 14.08
CA LEU A 18 -2.53 -5.73 13.68
C LEU A 18 -1.32 -5.84 14.59
N ALA A 19 -1.54 -5.90 15.91
CA ALA A 19 -0.45 -6.04 16.88
C ALA A 19 0.31 -7.37 16.73
N THR A 20 -0.38 -8.43 16.29
CA THR A 20 0.25 -9.74 16.03
C THR A 20 0.99 -9.81 14.70
N GLN A 21 0.65 -8.94 13.74
CA GLN A 21 1.19 -8.98 12.39
C GLN A 21 2.07 -7.74 12.11
N SER A 22 3.36 -7.86 12.39
CA SER A 22 4.35 -6.78 12.26
C SER A 22 4.42 -6.16 10.85
N THR A 23 3.98 -6.88 9.82
CA THR A 23 3.92 -6.43 8.43
C THR A 23 2.60 -5.72 8.06
N MET A 24 1.50 -5.98 8.78
CA MET A 24 0.19 -5.38 8.50
C MET A 24 0.14 -3.87 8.70
N LYS A 25 0.99 -3.30 9.56
CA LYS A 25 1.10 -1.84 9.72
C LYS A 25 1.46 -1.12 8.43
N TYR A 26 2.17 -1.79 7.50
CA TYR A 26 2.52 -1.23 6.19
C TYR A 26 1.42 -1.44 5.12
N LEU A 27 0.40 -2.26 5.44
CA LEU A 27 -0.77 -2.55 4.60
C LEU A 27 -1.98 -1.70 4.98
N GLN A 28 -1.83 -0.72 5.88
CA GLN A 28 -2.90 0.22 6.22
C GLN A 28 -3.13 1.18 5.04
N VAL A 29 -3.80 0.66 4.00
CA VAL A 29 -4.16 1.42 2.79
C VAL A 29 -5.28 2.42 3.10
N GLN A 30 -6.03 2.21 4.19
CA GLN A 30 -7.19 3.04 4.55
C GLN A 30 -7.30 3.24 6.05
N HIS A 31 -7.56 4.47 6.45
CA HIS A 31 -7.94 4.84 7.81
C HIS A 31 -9.06 5.90 7.72
N PRO A 32 -10.16 5.79 8.50
CA PRO A 32 -10.53 4.68 9.41
C PRO A 32 -10.86 3.38 8.66
N VAL A 33 -10.67 2.22 9.30
CA VAL A 33 -10.94 0.89 8.69
C VAL A 33 -12.42 0.52 8.79
N VAL A 34 -13.05 0.94 9.88
CA VAL A 34 -14.49 0.87 10.08
C VAL A 34 -15.09 2.10 9.38
N ASP A 35 -16.18 1.91 8.63
CA ASP A 35 -16.88 2.91 7.81
C ASP A 35 -16.23 3.33 6.47
N ASN A 36 -14.98 2.96 6.19
CA ASN A 36 -14.35 3.21 4.89
C ASN A 36 -13.93 1.91 4.20
N PRO A 37 -14.83 1.25 3.44
CA PRO A 37 -14.50 0.01 2.76
C PRO A 37 -13.47 0.24 1.64
N HIS A 38 -12.65 -0.78 1.38
CA HIS A 38 -11.66 -0.75 0.30
C HIS A 38 -12.31 -0.33 -1.02
N ASN A 39 -11.63 0.49 -1.83
CA ASN A 39 -12.22 1.04 -3.06
C ASN A 39 -12.73 -0.05 -4.03
N LEU A 40 -12.20 -1.29 -3.94
CA LEU A 40 -12.75 -2.44 -4.66
C LEU A 40 -14.17 -2.81 -4.26
N TRP A 41 -14.49 -2.70 -2.97
CA TRP A 41 -15.77 -3.07 -2.39
C TRP A 41 -16.83 -2.01 -2.65
N LYS A 42 -16.41 -0.76 -2.94
CA LYS A 42 -17.27 0.32 -3.42
C LYS A 42 -17.64 0.18 -4.90
N SER A 43 -16.98 -0.71 -5.66
CA SER A 43 -17.33 -0.95 -7.05
C SER A 43 -18.56 -1.86 -7.14
N ILE A 44 -19.63 -1.40 -7.80
CA ILE A 44 -20.88 -2.17 -7.92
C ILE A 44 -20.69 -3.47 -8.71
N ARG A 45 -19.65 -3.57 -9.56
CA ARG A 45 -19.23 -4.78 -10.29
C ARG A 45 -17.73 -4.68 -10.63
N PRO A 46 -16.81 -5.03 -9.72
CA PRO A 46 -15.39 -4.97 -10.04
C PRO A 46 -15.09 -5.94 -11.17
N ARG A 47 -14.38 -5.48 -12.20
CA ARG A 47 -13.94 -6.36 -13.30
C ARG A 47 -12.88 -7.33 -12.75
N GLN A 48 -12.84 -8.56 -13.25
CA GLN A 48 -11.88 -9.59 -12.79
C GLN A 48 -10.43 -9.10 -12.74
N HIS A 49 -9.99 -8.34 -13.75
CA HIS A 49 -8.65 -7.76 -13.79
C HIS A 49 -8.36 -6.78 -12.65
N GLN A 50 -9.38 -6.08 -12.13
CA GLN A 50 -9.20 -5.11 -11.02
C GLN A 50 -8.99 -5.86 -9.70
N VAL A 51 -9.69 -6.98 -9.52
CA VAL A 51 -9.52 -7.88 -8.37
C VAL A 51 -8.12 -8.47 -8.38
N GLN A 52 -7.71 -9.06 -9.51
CA GLN A 52 -6.36 -9.63 -9.68
C GLN A 52 -5.26 -8.60 -9.43
N ARG A 53 -5.44 -7.37 -9.94
CA ARG A 53 -4.46 -6.30 -9.72
C ARG A 53 -4.32 -5.95 -8.24
N ALA A 54 -5.41 -5.91 -7.49
CA ALA A 54 -5.34 -5.62 -6.05
C ALA A 54 -4.77 -6.79 -5.24
N GLU A 55 -5.09 -8.02 -5.60
CA GLU A 55 -4.51 -9.22 -5.02
C GLU A 55 -2.98 -9.24 -5.19
N ILE A 56 -2.49 -9.01 -6.41
CA ILE A 56 -1.05 -8.91 -6.69
C ILE A 56 -0.40 -7.79 -5.88
N LYS A 57 -1.04 -6.62 -5.77
CA LYS A 57 -0.55 -5.52 -4.93
C LYS A 57 -0.46 -5.92 -3.47
N ALA A 58 -1.48 -6.59 -2.94
CA ALA A 58 -1.49 -7.08 -1.58
C ALA A 58 -0.32 -8.04 -1.36
N TRP A 59 -0.12 -9.01 -2.26
CA TRP A 59 1.00 -9.95 -2.20
C TRP A 59 2.37 -9.29 -2.27
N LEU A 60 2.52 -8.24 -3.09
CA LEU A 60 3.78 -7.50 -3.17
C LEU A 60 4.11 -6.78 -1.86
N ILE A 61 3.11 -6.20 -1.21
CA ILE A 61 3.29 -5.45 0.05
C ILE A 61 3.45 -6.40 1.25
N THR A 62 2.66 -7.48 1.33
CA THR A 62 2.83 -8.55 2.35
C THR A 62 4.13 -9.33 2.14
N GLY A 63 4.71 -9.23 0.95
CA GLY A 63 5.89 -9.95 0.56
C GLY A 63 5.67 -11.44 0.25
N THR A 64 4.41 -11.84 0.06
CA THR A 64 4.03 -13.21 -0.36
C THR A 64 4.07 -13.39 -1.88
N PHE A 65 4.28 -12.32 -2.65
CA PHE A 65 4.45 -12.42 -4.10
C PHE A 65 5.74 -13.17 -4.46
N ILE A 66 5.60 -14.23 -5.25
CA ILE A 66 6.74 -15.04 -5.71
C ILE A 66 7.37 -14.35 -6.93
N LEU A 67 8.47 -13.64 -6.68
CA LEU A 67 9.30 -13.02 -7.70
C LEU A 67 10.13 -14.07 -8.47
N GLN A 68 10.55 -13.80 -9.72
CA GLN A 68 11.41 -14.73 -10.46
C GLN A 68 12.71 -15.04 -9.70
N SER A 69 13.29 -14.07 -8.98
CA SER A 69 14.47 -14.32 -8.15
C SER A 69 14.21 -15.35 -7.04
N ASN A 70 13.00 -15.34 -6.47
CA ASN A 70 12.59 -16.32 -5.46
C ASN A 70 12.29 -17.66 -6.12
N ALA A 71 11.63 -17.67 -7.27
CA ALA A 71 11.35 -18.88 -8.03
C ALA A 71 12.66 -19.60 -8.42
N MET A 72 13.66 -18.87 -8.93
CA MET A 72 14.98 -19.44 -9.24
C MET A 72 15.65 -20.04 -8.00
N LYS A 73 15.52 -19.41 -6.84
CA LYS A 73 16.16 -19.88 -5.60
C LYS A 73 15.53 -21.15 -5.02
N TYR A 74 14.21 -21.30 -5.15
CA TYR A 74 13.46 -22.36 -4.46
C TYR A 74 12.91 -23.45 -5.38
N ASN A 75 12.92 -23.25 -6.69
CA ASN A 75 12.40 -24.22 -7.64
C ASN A 75 13.52 -25.13 -8.17
N LYS A 76 13.25 -26.43 -8.33
CA LYS A 76 14.24 -27.40 -8.83
C LYS A 76 14.42 -27.34 -10.36
N SER A 77 13.49 -26.69 -11.05
CA SER A 77 13.53 -26.48 -12.49
C SER A 77 14.39 -25.26 -12.82
N ASP A 78 14.96 -25.26 -14.02
CA ASP A 78 15.78 -24.16 -14.55
C ASP A 78 14.89 -22.94 -14.89
N VAL A 79 14.68 -22.08 -13.89
CA VAL A 79 13.86 -20.86 -14.01
C VAL A 79 14.80 -19.67 -14.00
N SER A 80 14.77 -18.87 -15.06
CA SER A 80 15.52 -17.61 -15.11
C SER A 80 15.00 -16.61 -14.08
N ALA A 81 15.90 -15.97 -13.32
CA ALA A 81 15.58 -14.86 -12.44
C ALA A 81 15.25 -13.56 -13.19
N THR A 82 15.44 -13.49 -14.52
CA THR A 82 15.25 -12.27 -15.30
C THR A 82 13.81 -11.73 -15.18
N CYS A 83 13.70 -10.43 -14.96
CA CYS A 83 12.43 -9.71 -14.90
C CYS A 83 11.69 -9.80 -16.23
N LYS A 84 10.47 -10.35 -16.19
CA LYS A 84 9.61 -10.52 -17.36
C LYS A 84 9.09 -9.20 -17.94
N LEU A 85 9.18 -8.10 -17.19
CA LEU A 85 8.74 -6.78 -17.65
C LEU A 85 9.82 -6.06 -18.44
N CYS A 86 11.05 -6.01 -17.94
CA CYS A 86 12.14 -5.29 -18.59
C CYS A 86 13.07 -6.19 -19.42
N GLY A 87 13.14 -7.49 -19.13
CA GLY A 87 14.02 -8.45 -19.80
C GLY A 87 15.52 -8.25 -19.54
N VAL A 88 15.92 -7.32 -18.67
CA VAL A 88 17.32 -6.88 -18.53
C VAL A 88 17.95 -7.31 -17.21
N ASN A 89 17.26 -7.09 -16.09
CA ASN A 89 17.78 -7.37 -14.75
C ASN A 89 16.96 -8.46 -14.06
N ASP A 90 17.51 -9.03 -12.99
CA ASP A 90 16.78 -9.97 -12.15
C ASP A 90 15.54 -9.32 -11.50
N GLU A 91 14.45 -10.09 -11.43
CA GLU A 91 13.21 -9.69 -10.78
C GLU A 91 13.35 -9.76 -9.26
N THR A 92 14.06 -8.81 -8.66
CA THR A 92 14.05 -8.62 -7.21
C THR A 92 12.95 -7.63 -6.81
N ARG A 93 12.59 -7.58 -5.52
CA ARG A 93 11.62 -6.61 -5.00
C ARG A 93 12.09 -5.18 -5.25
N GLU A 94 13.38 -4.92 -5.00
CA GLU A 94 14.00 -3.62 -5.25
C GLU A 94 13.97 -3.26 -6.73
N HIS A 95 14.28 -4.21 -7.62
CA HIS A 95 14.17 -3.99 -9.05
C HIS A 95 12.73 -3.64 -9.43
N LEU A 96 11.77 -4.51 -9.09
CA LEU A 96 10.37 -4.35 -9.48
C LEU A 96 9.77 -3.02 -8.98
N LEU A 97 9.97 -2.70 -7.69
CA LEU A 97 9.38 -1.53 -7.07
C LEU A 97 10.14 -0.23 -7.33
N GLY A 98 11.47 -0.28 -7.45
CA GLY A 98 12.32 0.93 -7.47
C GLY A 98 13.03 1.21 -8.78
N ARG A 99 13.43 0.18 -9.54
CA ARG A 99 14.42 0.35 -10.63
C ARG A 99 13.96 -0.14 -12.01
N CYS A 100 12.87 -0.91 -12.10
CA CYS A 100 12.41 -1.53 -13.34
C CYS A 100 12.07 -0.47 -14.40
N SER A 101 12.75 -0.48 -15.54
CA SER A 101 12.58 0.52 -16.61
C SER A 101 11.18 0.49 -17.21
N ALA A 102 10.58 -0.70 -17.34
CA ALA A 102 9.21 -0.86 -17.84
C ALA A 102 8.14 -0.17 -16.95
N LEU A 103 8.48 0.16 -15.70
CA LEU A 103 7.59 0.82 -14.74
C LEU A 103 8.01 2.26 -14.43
N SER A 104 9.00 2.82 -15.14
CA SER A 104 9.55 4.16 -14.86
C SER A 104 8.50 5.26 -14.96
N GLN A 105 7.74 5.29 -16.06
CA GLN A 105 6.68 6.27 -16.28
C GLN A 105 5.61 6.19 -15.18
N LEU A 106 5.14 4.98 -14.88
CA LEU A 106 4.12 4.78 -13.84
C LEU A 106 4.63 5.22 -12.47
N ARG A 107 5.91 5.00 -12.15
CA ARG A 107 6.51 5.50 -10.91
C ARG A 107 6.51 7.02 -10.87
N GLU A 108 6.95 7.68 -11.93
CA GLU A 108 7.01 9.15 -11.98
C GLU A 108 5.63 9.78 -11.80
N GLU A 109 4.61 9.25 -12.47
CA GLU A 109 3.21 9.67 -12.32
C GLU A 109 2.73 9.54 -10.86
N ASN A 110 3.03 8.41 -10.21
CA ASN A 110 2.62 8.20 -8.82
C ASN A 110 3.45 9.04 -7.84
N PHE A 111 4.74 9.27 -8.09
CA PHE A 111 5.57 10.16 -7.27
C PHE A 111 5.08 11.60 -7.33
N THR A 112 4.69 12.07 -8.51
CA THR A 112 4.10 13.41 -8.67
C THR A 112 2.80 13.53 -7.87
N ARG A 113 1.93 12.52 -7.92
CA ARG A 113 0.70 12.49 -7.12
C ARG A 113 0.97 12.46 -5.63
N LEU A 114 1.95 11.68 -5.18
CA LEU A 114 2.34 11.61 -3.77
C LEU A 114 2.87 12.95 -3.28
N ARG A 115 3.75 13.61 -4.06
CA ARG A 115 4.26 14.95 -3.75
C ARG A 115 3.13 15.98 -3.63
N ALA A 116 2.16 15.94 -4.56
CA ALA A 116 1.01 16.83 -4.52
C ALA A 116 0.19 16.65 -3.22
N ILE A 117 0.03 15.43 -2.72
CA ILE A 117 -0.65 15.16 -1.45
C ILE A 117 0.19 15.67 -0.26
N THR A 118 1.51 15.42 -0.26
CA THR A 118 2.36 15.80 0.86
C THR A 118 2.56 17.32 0.98
N CYS A 119 2.64 18.05 -0.14
CA CYS A 119 2.79 19.51 -0.13
C CYS A 119 1.56 20.24 0.44
N ILE A 120 0.37 19.63 0.39
CA ILE A 120 -0.85 20.20 1.00
C ILE A 120 -0.78 20.16 2.55
N SER A 121 0.10 19.33 3.12
CA SER A 121 0.18 19.12 4.57
C SER A 121 0.97 20.19 5.33
N ASP A 122 1.83 20.94 4.65
CA ASP A 122 2.77 21.88 5.30
C ASP A 122 2.17 23.27 5.53
N ASP A 123 1.11 23.65 4.81
CA ASP A 123 0.46 24.97 4.95
C ASP A 123 -0.45 25.09 6.21
N ASN A 124 -0.69 24.00 6.95
CA ASN A 124 -1.56 23.99 8.13
C ASN A 124 -0.82 24.16 9.48
N LYS A 125 0.46 24.54 9.47
CA LYS A 125 1.26 24.77 10.70
C LYS A 125 1.83 26.18 10.78
N LEU A 126 1.01 27.22 10.67
CA LEU A 126 1.34 28.55 11.21
C LEU A 126 0.07 29.38 11.45
N GLN A 127 -0.58 29.18 12.60
CA GLN A 127 -1.20 30.29 13.31
C GLN A 127 -0.41 30.56 14.59
N PRO A 128 0.34 31.66 14.67
CA PRO A 128 0.97 32.07 15.92
C PRO A 128 -0.13 32.52 16.89
N SER A 129 -0.19 31.85 18.04
CA SER A 129 -1.06 32.21 19.16
C SER A 129 -0.85 33.69 19.52
N HIS A 130 -1.94 34.45 19.47
CA HIS A 130 -2.03 35.84 19.87
C HIS A 130 -1.40 36.08 21.26
N LYS A 131 -0.52 37.08 21.32
CA LYS A 131 -0.05 37.73 22.54
C LYS A 131 -1.23 38.22 23.35
N THR A 132 -1.30 37.84 24.63
CA THR A 132 -2.04 38.61 25.64
C THR A 132 -1.02 39.44 26.40
N LEU A 133 -0.99 40.75 26.11
CA LEU A 133 -0.38 41.76 26.98
C LEU A 133 -1.21 41.82 28.27
N ILE A 134 -0.56 41.65 29.41
CA ILE A 134 -1.09 42.09 30.70
C ILE A 134 -0.19 43.27 31.11
N CYS A 135 -0.83 44.43 31.24
CA CYS A 135 -0.28 45.66 31.81
C CYS A 135 0.11 45.49 33.27
#